data_AF-A0A2W6YTV3-F1
#
_entry.id   AF-A0A2W6YTV3-F1
#
_cell.length_a   1.000
_cell.length_b   1.000
_cell.length_c   1.000
_cell.angle_alpha   90.00
_cell.angle_beta   90.00
_cell.angle_gamma   90.00
#
_symmetry.space_group_name_H-M   'P 1'
#
loop_
_entity.id
_entity.type
_entity.pdbx_description
1 polymer ?
#
loop_
_entity_poly.entity_id
_entity_poly.type
_entity_poly.pdbx_seq_one_letter_code
_entity_poly.pdbx_strand_id
1 'polypeptide(L)'
;MQPLKCSVILAAICSAATVAATTPETAAYVKEMHAIERAFGRELARSDNGKRIREVAIEQRGRTAELLVRYRAVKIPDDCREAGERLHLFFQFFLLPSSGEEALEAARLKFRRSIKDCEIETGIRQNRQFGR
;
A
#
# COMPACT_ATOMS: atom_id res chain seq x y z
N MET A 1 54.46 6.35 12.99
CA MET A 1 53.28 6.84 13.73
C MET A 1 52.10 6.93 12.77
N GLN A 2 51.05 6.12 13.02
CA GLN A 2 49.69 6.07 12.41
C GLN A 2 49.53 5.90 10.87
N PRO A 3 48.39 5.38 10.36
CA PRO A 3 47.16 4.93 11.05
C PRO A 3 46.71 3.48 10.77
N LEU A 4 45.85 3.00 11.68
CA LEU A 4 45.06 1.77 11.62
C LEU A 4 44.21 1.69 10.36
N LYS A 5 44.17 0.53 9.70
CA LYS A 5 43.15 0.19 8.71
C LYS A 5 42.31 -0.96 9.22
N CYS A 6 41.08 -0.62 9.59
CA CYS A 6 39.96 -1.53 9.77
C CYS A 6 39.94 -2.59 8.66
N SER A 7 39.91 -3.86 9.03
CA SER A 7 39.30 -4.90 8.21
C SER A 7 39.11 -6.14 9.06
N VAL A 8 37.99 -6.82 8.85
CA VAL A 8 37.70 -8.18 9.35
C VAL A 8 37.12 -8.31 10.76
N ILE A 9 36.22 -7.44 11.22
CA ILE A 9 35.18 -7.82 12.20
C ILE A 9 33.90 -7.01 11.95
N LEU A 10 33.16 -7.36 10.89
CA LEU A 10 31.74 -6.97 10.78
C LEU A 10 30.97 -8.00 9.92
N ALA A 11 31.25 -9.28 10.15
CA ALA A 11 30.49 -10.39 9.57
C ALA A 11 29.29 -10.81 10.44
N ALA A 12 28.97 -10.04 11.46
CA ALA A 12 27.79 -10.23 12.31
C ALA A 12 27.16 -8.86 12.51
N ILE A 13 25.84 -8.78 12.35
CA ILE A 13 24.99 -7.57 12.35
C ILE A 13 24.91 -6.88 10.99
N CYS A 14 24.21 -7.53 10.07
CA CYS A 14 23.13 -6.88 9.34
C CYS A 14 22.20 -8.01 8.91
N SER A 15 21.09 -8.18 9.62
CA SER A 15 19.98 -9.00 9.18
C SER A 15 19.65 -8.60 7.75
N ALA A 16 20.07 -9.41 6.79
CA ALA A 16 19.70 -9.26 5.41
C ALA A 16 18.21 -9.56 5.34
N ALA A 17 17.39 -8.53 5.54
CA ALA A 17 16.12 -8.45 4.85
C ALA A 17 16.49 -8.46 3.37
N THR A 18 16.50 -9.66 2.79
CA THR A 18 16.65 -9.88 1.36
C THR A 18 15.48 -9.15 0.72
N VAL A 19 15.69 -7.90 0.32
CA VAL A 19 14.78 -7.18 -0.57
C VAL A 19 14.70 -8.06 -1.81
N ALA A 20 13.56 -8.72 -2.01
CA ALA A 20 13.35 -9.54 -3.18
C ALA A 20 13.53 -8.60 -4.39
N ALA A 21 14.34 -9.01 -5.37
CA ALA A 21 14.51 -8.21 -6.57
C ALA A 21 13.14 -7.95 -7.20
N THR A 22 12.67 -6.70 -7.10
CA THR A 22 11.30 -6.37 -7.47
C THR A 22 11.12 -6.48 -8.96
N THR A 23 10.22 -7.37 -9.40
CA THR A 23 9.93 -7.54 -10.82
C THR A 23 9.24 -6.29 -11.39
N PRO A 24 9.36 -6.02 -12.70
CA PRO A 24 8.65 -4.91 -13.34
C PRO A 24 7.13 -4.94 -13.09
N GLU A 25 6.54 -6.13 -13.07
CA GLU A 25 5.12 -6.34 -12.80
C GLU A 25 4.77 -6.01 -11.35
N THR A 26 5.61 -6.40 -10.40
CA THR A 26 5.43 -6.03 -8.99
C THR A 26 5.53 -4.52 -8.81
N ALA A 27 6.49 -3.87 -9.47
CA ALA A 27 6.62 -2.42 -9.43
C ALA A 27 5.40 -1.70 -10.03
N ALA A 28 4.88 -2.20 -11.15
CA ALA A 28 3.68 -1.67 -11.78
C ALA A 28 2.45 -1.83 -10.87
N TYR A 29 2.26 -3.02 -10.28
CA TYR A 29 1.18 -3.28 -9.33
C TYR A 29 1.20 -2.32 -8.14
N VAL A 30 2.36 -2.16 -7.47
CA VAL A 30 2.50 -1.26 -6.32
C VAL A 30 2.26 0.20 -6.71
N LYS A 31 2.76 0.63 -7.88
CA LYS A 31 2.56 1.99 -8.39
C LYS A 31 1.09 2.28 -8.68
N GLU A 32 0.37 1.34 -9.29
CA GLU A 32 -1.07 1.48 -9.57
C GLU A 32 -1.88 1.52 -8.28
N MET A 33 -1.57 0.67 -7.31
CA MET A 33 -2.21 0.68 -5.98
C MET A 33 -2.04 2.04 -5.29
N HIS A 34 -0.83 2.61 -5.27
CA HIS A 34 -0.61 3.97 -4.75
C HIS A 34 -1.32 5.06 -5.56
N ALA A 35 -1.48 4.88 -6.88
CA ALA A 35 -2.22 5.85 -7.68
C ALA A 35 -3.70 5.90 -7.29
N ILE A 36 -4.31 4.73 -7.04
CA ILE A 36 -5.68 4.60 -6.56
C ILE A 36 -5.83 5.22 -5.16
N GLU A 37 -4.93 4.83 -4.24
CA GLU A 37 -4.84 5.38 -2.88
C GLU A 37 -4.83 6.91 -2.89
N ARG A 38 -3.88 7.50 -3.63
CA ARG A 38 -3.73 8.96 -3.68
C ARG A 38 -4.90 9.66 -4.35
N ALA A 39 -5.54 9.04 -5.35
CA ALA A 39 -6.71 9.61 -6.00
C ALA A 39 -7.84 9.81 -4.99
N PHE A 40 -8.13 8.79 -4.19
CA PHE A 40 -9.13 8.89 -3.14
C PHE A 40 -8.71 9.83 -2.00
N GLY A 41 -7.46 9.73 -1.52
CA GLY A 41 -6.96 10.62 -0.46
C GLY A 41 -7.02 12.11 -0.84
N ARG A 42 -6.80 12.44 -2.13
CA ARG A 42 -7.00 13.81 -2.63
C ARG A 42 -8.47 14.24 -2.59
N GLU A 43 -9.41 13.36 -2.87
CA GLU A 43 -10.83 13.68 -2.80
C GLU A 43 -11.26 13.93 -1.35
N LEU A 44 -10.86 13.04 -0.42
CA LEU A 44 -11.11 13.23 1.01
C LEU A 44 -10.59 14.56 1.55
N ALA A 45 -9.40 14.98 1.09
CA ALA A 45 -8.80 16.24 1.54
C ALA A 45 -9.45 17.50 0.94
N ARG A 46 -10.27 17.36 -0.12
CA ARG A 46 -10.82 18.48 -0.89
C ARG A 46 -12.34 18.63 -0.77
N SER A 47 -13.03 17.59 -0.31
CA SER A 47 -14.48 17.51 -0.42
C SER A 47 -15.07 17.14 0.94
N ASP A 48 -15.96 18.00 1.44
CA ASP A 48 -16.82 17.69 2.59
C ASP A 48 -18.14 17.04 2.17
N ASN A 49 -18.33 16.82 0.86
CA ASN A 49 -19.54 16.24 0.31
C ASN A 49 -19.49 14.71 0.40
N GLY A 50 -20.18 14.16 1.39
CA GLY A 50 -20.27 12.71 1.61
C GLY A 50 -20.77 11.92 0.39
N LYS A 51 -21.67 12.49 -0.44
CA LYS A 51 -22.12 11.83 -1.68
C LYS A 51 -20.97 11.69 -2.67
N ARG A 52 -20.20 12.76 -2.85
CA ARG A 52 -19.04 12.79 -3.74
C ARG A 52 -17.94 11.82 -3.28
N ILE A 53 -17.65 11.80 -1.98
CA ILE A 53 -16.70 10.83 -1.40
C ILE A 53 -17.13 9.40 -1.71
N ARG A 54 -18.42 9.08 -1.57
CA ARG A 54 -18.96 7.74 -1.89
C ARG A 54 -18.81 7.41 -3.37
N GLU A 55 -19.12 8.34 -4.27
CA GLU A 55 -18.94 8.13 -5.73
C GLU A 55 -17.49 7.81 -6.07
N VAL A 56 -16.53 8.56 -5.52
CA VAL A 56 -15.10 8.31 -5.76
C VAL A 56 -14.65 7.01 -5.08
N ALA A 57 -15.22 6.63 -3.94
CA ALA A 57 -14.95 5.33 -3.32
C ALA A 57 -15.41 4.17 -4.22
N ILE A 58 -16.58 4.27 -4.85
CA ILE A 58 -17.09 3.26 -5.80
C ILE A 58 -16.11 3.13 -6.97
N GLU A 59 -15.71 4.25 -7.56
CA GLU A 59 -14.78 4.27 -8.70
C GLU A 59 -13.44 3.62 -8.32
N GLN A 60 -12.84 4.06 -7.21
CA GLN A 60 -11.55 3.52 -6.77
C GLN A 60 -11.64 2.04 -6.37
N ARG A 61 -12.77 1.60 -5.78
CA ARG A 61 -13.02 0.17 -5.51
C ARG A 61 -13.02 -0.66 -6.79
N GLY A 62 -13.69 -0.17 -7.84
CA GLY A 62 -13.72 -0.82 -9.16
C GLY A 62 -12.31 -0.94 -9.74
N ARG A 63 -11.55 0.16 -9.72
CA ARG A 63 -10.15 0.16 -10.19
C ARG A 63 -9.25 -0.79 -9.40
N THR A 64 -9.42 -0.90 -8.08
CA THR A 64 -8.69 -1.89 -7.28
C THR A 64 -9.10 -3.32 -7.64
N ALA A 65 -10.39 -3.58 -7.89
CA ALA A 65 -10.85 -4.90 -8.31
C ALA A 65 -10.24 -5.32 -9.66
N GLU A 66 -10.22 -4.40 -10.63
CA GLU A 66 -9.57 -4.62 -11.93
C GLU A 66 -8.07 -4.87 -11.78
N LEU A 67 -7.39 -4.13 -10.90
CA LEU A 67 -5.98 -4.35 -10.58
C LEU A 67 -5.75 -5.77 -10.05
N LEU A 68 -6.53 -6.20 -9.05
CA LEU A 68 -6.41 -7.53 -8.45
C LEU A 68 -6.65 -8.65 -9.48
N VAL A 69 -7.63 -8.48 -10.37
CA VAL A 69 -7.90 -9.44 -11.45
C VAL A 69 -6.74 -9.47 -12.45
N ARG A 70 -6.25 -8.31 -12.90
CA ARG A 70 -5.16 -8.20 -13.88
C ARG A 70 -3.88 -8.91 -13.42
N TYR A 71 -3.54 -8.79 -12.13
CA TYR A 71 -2.33 -9.37 -11.56
C TYR A 71 -2.54 -10.72 -10.88
N ARG A 72 -3.73 -11.34 -10.99
CA ARG A 72 -4.05 -12.60 -10.32
C ARG A 72 -3.07 -13.73 -10.65
N ALA A 73 -2.67 -13.85 -11.91
CA ALA A 73 -1.73 -14.87 -12.40
C ALA A 73 -0.25 -14.45 -12.27
N VAL A 74 0.02 -13.21 -11.84
CA VAL A 74 1.37 -12.72 -11.61
C VAL A 74 1.82 -13.11 -10.21
N LYS A 75 3.09 -13.49 -10.07
CA LYS A 75 3.72 -13.73 -8.76
C LYS A 75 4.04 -12.40 -8.08
N ILE A 76 3.00 -11.71 -7.62
CA ILE A 76 3.10 -10.57 -6.71
C ILE A 76 3.38 -11.10 -5.30
N PRO A 77 4.34 -10.51 -4.56
CA PRO A 77 4.59 -10.85 -3.17
C PRO A 77 3.33 -10.78 -2.29
N ASP A 78 3.26 -11.63 -1.27
CA ASP A 78 2.03 -11.83 -0.50
C ASP A 78 1.63 -10.55 0.27
N ASP A 79 2.59 -9.81 0.84
CA ASP A 79 2.31 -8.55 1.55
C ASP A 79 1.73 -7.49 0.59
N CYS A 80 2.20 -7.45 -0.65
CA CYS A 80 1.67 -6.56 -1.68
C CYS A 80 0.28 -6.98 -2.15
N ARG A 81 0.03 -8.29 -2.27
CA ARG A 81 -1.29 -8.82 -2.61
C ARG A 81 -2.30 -8.49 -1.51
N GLU A 82 -1.93 -8.73 -0.25
CA GLU A 82 -2.74 -8.36 0.91
C GLU A 82 -3.02 -6.85 0.89
N ALA A 83 -2.02 -6.00 0.59
CA ALA A 83 -2.24 -4.56 0.52
C ALA A 83 -3.33 -4.15 -0.48
N GLY A 84 -3.37 -4.79 -1.67
CA GLY A 84 -4.41 -4.52 -2.66
C GLY A 84 -5.80 -4.99 -2.20
N GLU A 85 -5.87 -6.16 -1.56
CA GLU A 85 -7.11 -6.68 -0.99
C GLU A 85 -7.63 -5.79 0.14
N ARG A 86 -6.74 -5.33 1.04
CA ARG A 86 -7.08 -4.38 2.11
C ARG A 86 -7.53 -3.05 1.56
N LEU A 87 -6.93 -2.56 0.48
CA LEU A 87 -7.38 -1.33 -0.19
C LEU A 87 -8.78 -1.50 -0.78
N HIS A 88 -9.06 -2.64 -1.41
CA HIS A 88 -10.38 -2.94 -1.95
C HIS A 88 -11.45 -2.99 -0.83
N LEU A 89 -11.13 -3.65 0.28
CA LEU A 89 -11.99 -3.71 1.46
C LEU A 89 -12.19 -2.33 2.09
N PHE A 90 -11.14 -1.52 2.19
CA PHE A 90 -11.23 -0.15 2.71
C PHE A 90 -12.30 0.66 1.97
N PHE A 91 -12.33 0.61 0.64
CA PHE A 91 -13.37 1.32 -0.12
C PHE A 91 -14.78 0.76 0.10
N GLN A 92 -14.91 -0.53 0.39
CA GLN A 92 -16.20 -1.13 0.71
C GLN A 92 -16.84 -0.51 1.96
N PHE A 93 -16.05 -0.05 2.94
CA PHE A 93 -16.56 0.64 4.13
C PHE A 93 -17.24 1.98 3.85
N PHE A 94 -16.98 2.61 2.69
CA PHE A 94 -17.73 3.81 2.29
C PHE A 94 -19.08 3.50 1.65
N LEU A 95 -19.29 2.24 1.23
CA LEU A 95 -20.49 1.81 0.54
C LEU A 95 -21.52 1.19 1.50
N LEU A 96 -21.08 0.81 2.69
CA LEU A 96 -21.94 0.21 3.70
C LEU A 96 -22.59 1.34 4.53
N PRO A 97 -23.92 1.30 4.73
CA PRO A 97 -24.63 2.33 5.50
C PRO A 97 -24.38 2.26 7.02
N SER A 98 -23.77 1.18 7.52
CA SER A 98 -23.62 0.87 8.95
C SER A 98 -22.17 0.67 9.42
N SER A 99 -21.19 0.88 8.54
CA SER A 99 -19.78 0.90 8.94
C SER A 99 -19.50 2.17 9.71
N GLY A 100 -19.58 2.08 11.04
CA GLY A 100 -19.20 3.17 11.93
C GLY A 100 -17.76 3.66 11.67
N GLU A 101 -17.47 4.89 12.09
CA GLU A 101 -16.17 5.54 11.94
C GLU A 101 -15.00 4.68 12.44
N GLU A 102 -15.22 3.93 13.52
CA GLU A 102 -14.25 2.97 14.07
C GLU A 102 -13.88 1.85 13.08
N ALA A 103 -14.88 1.29 12.38
CA ALA A 103 -14.65 0.24 11.40
C ALA A 103 -13.87 0.77 10.18
N LEU A 104 -14.17 2.01 9.78
CA LEU A 104 -13.47 2.70 8.71
C LEU A 104 -12.00 2.98 9.09
N GLU A 105 -11.74 3.49 10.30
CA GLU A 105 -10.36 3.73 10.75
C GLU A 105 -9.60 2.41 10.94
N ALA A 106 -10.24 1.37 11.47
CA ALA A 106 -9.64 0.04 11.56
C ALA A 106 -9.25 -0.51 10.17
N ALA A 107 -10.09 -0.32 9.16
CA ALA A 107 -9.77 -0.70 7.78
C ALA A 107 -8.61 0.14 7.21
N ARG A 108 -8.59 1.45 7.48
CA ARG A 108 -7.51 2.36 7.09
C ARG A 108 -6.18 1.91 7.68
N LEU A 109 -6.14 1.60 8.97
CA LEU A 109 -4.95 1.15 9.67
C LEU A 109 -4.43 -0.19 9.13
N LYS A 110 -5.33 -1.15 8.86
CA LYS A 110 -4.97 -2.43 8.24
C LYS A 110 -4.32 -2.24 6.88
N PHE A 111 -4.92 -1.43 6.01
CA PHE A 111 -4.33 -1.09 4.71
C PHE A 111 -2.98 -0.39 4.86
N ARG A 112 -2.85 0.59 5.77
CA ARG A 112 -1.58 1.30 6.01
C ARG A 112 -0.45 0.38 6.48
N ARG A 113 -0.79 -0.67 7.22
CA ARG A 113 0.17 -1.69 7.66
C ARG A 113 0.61 -2.56 6.49
N SER A 114 -0.33 -3.17 5.78
CA SER A 114 -0.02 -4.06 4.65
C SER A 114 0.74 -3.35 3.54
N ILE A 115 0.39 -2.10 3.20
CA ILE A 115 1.15 -1.35 2.18
C ILE A 115 2.59 -1.06 2.64
N LYS A 116 2.80 -0.81 3.94
CA LYS A 116 4.14 -0.57 4.49
C LYS A 116 4.97 -1.85 4.44
N ASP A 117 4.37 -3.00 4.74
CA ASP A 117 5.05 -4.29 4.69
C ASP A 117 5.45 -4.61 3.23
N CYS A 118 4.54 -4.38 2.26
CA CYS A 118 4.85 -4.44 0.83
C CYS A 118 5.98 -3.47 0.38
N GLU A 119 5.97 -2.22 0.85
CA GLU A 119 7.02 -1.23 0.55
C GLU A 119 8.39 -1.66 1.11
N ILE A 120 8.40 -2.36 2.26
CA ILE A 120 9.62 -2.91 2.87
C ILE A 120 10.12 -4.11 2.06
N GLU A 121 9.24 -5.05 1.73
CA GLU A 121 9.58 -6.27 1.00
C GLU A 121 10.13 -5.97 -0.40
N THR A 122 9.51 -5.02 -1.10
CA THR A 122 9.86 -4.65 -2.48
C THR A 122 10.90 -3.53 -2.58
N GLY A 123 11.16 -2.81 -1.49
CA GLY A 123 11.98 -1.60 -1.49
C GLY A 123 11.38 -0.43 -2.29
N ILE A 124 10.14 -0.54 -2.81
CA ILE A 124 9.47 0.54 -3.53
C ILE A 124 8.74 1.42 -2.53
N ARG A 125 9.14 2.69 -2.43
CA ARG A 125 8.45 3.69 -1.58
C ARG A 125 7.82 4.78 -2.42
N GLN A 126 6.61 5.19 -2.06
CA GLN A 126 5.87 6.28 -2.71
C GLN A 126 5.30 7.24 -1.66
N ASN A 127 5.16 8.53 -1.99
CA ASN A 127 4.49 9.49 -1.12
C ASN A 127 3.02 9.09 -0.95
N ARG A 128 2.60 8.79 0.28
CA ARG A 128 1.23 8.42 0.66
C ARG A 128 0.38 9.64 0.95
N GLN A 129 -0.91 9.58 0.64
CA GLN A 129 -1.87 10.65 0.96
C GLN A 129 -2.83 10.24 2.10
N PHE A 130 -3.04 8.95 2.34
CA PHE A 130 -3.70 8.53 3.58
C PHE A 130 -2.76 8.67 4.78
N GLY A 131 -3.14 9.53 5.74
CA GLY A 131 -2.53 9.60 7.06
C GLY A 131 -1.52 10.73 7.27
N ARG A 132 -1.86 11.96 6.87
CA ARG A 132 -1.65 13.08 7.80
C ARG A 132 -2.71 13.01 8.90
#